data_AF-A0A6B2G6K9-F1
#
_entry.id   AF-A0A6B2G6K9-F1
#
_cell.length_a   1.000
_cell.length_b   1.000
_cell.length_c   1.000
_cell.angle_alpha   90.00
_cell.angle_beta   90.00
_cell.angle_gamma   90.00
#
_symmetry.space_group_name_H-M   'P 1'
#
loop_
_entity.id
_entity.type
_entity.pdbx_description
1 polymer ?
#
loop_
_entity_poly.entity_id
_entity_poly.type
_entity_poly.pdbx_seq_one_letter_code
_entity_poly.pdbx_strand_id
1 'polypeptide(L)'
;MVSSCDDQGIVGPVVGIIGSMQALEAVKIALNLDGVMSRRFFIFNGLAFTTKVARVRGKRDDCRACSLPTSISDLSFPVSSCQLEFSVLKNKNSLSVKDYFE
;
A
#
# COMPACT_ATOMS: atom_id res chain seq x y z
N MET A 1 16.24 -10.25 14.67
CA MET A 1 15.35 -9.12 14.98
C MET A 1 15.88 -7.93 14.19
N VAL A 2 15.10 -7.37 13.28
CA VAL A 2 15.51 -6.16 12.53
C VAL A 2 15.10 -4.97 13.39
N SER A 3 16.07 -4.14 13.80
CA SER A 3 15.82 -2.91 14.58
C SER A 3 15.02 -1.92 13.75
N SER A 4 14.27 -1.05 14.42
CA SER A 4 13.32 -0.13 13.76
C SER A 4 14.05 0.87 12.86
N CYS A 5 13.34 1.44 11.89
CA CYS A 5 13.88 2.56 11.10
C CYS A 5 14.25 3.76 11.99
N ASP A 6 13.61 3.89 13.14
CA ASP A 6 13.93 4.91 14.15
C ASP A 6 15.33 4.70 14.76
N ASP A 7 15.74 3.44 14.93
CA ASP A 7 17.04 3.08 15.52
C ASP A 7 18.20 3.11 14.49
N GLN A 8 17.93 2.72 13.24
CA GLN A 8 18.96 2.52 12.20
C GLN A 8 18.99 3.60 11.10
N GLY A 9 17.94 4.42 11.01
CA GLY A 9 17.75 5.35 9.91
C GLY A 9 17.37 4.66 8.59
N ILE A 10 17.15 5.48 7.56
CA ILE A 10 16.78 5.02 6.21
C ILE A 10 17.46 5.89 5.14
N VAL A 11 17.85 5.28 4.02
CA VAL A 11 18.44 5.99 2.88
C VAL A 11 17.34 6.73 2.12
N GLY A 12 17.32 8.06 2.19
CA GLY A 12 16.29 8.91 1.57
C GLY A 12 16.00 8.58 0.09
N PRO A 13 17.01 8.42 -0.78
CA PRO A 13 16.81 8.01 -2.16
C PRO A 13 16.03 6.70 -2.35
N VAL A 14 16.22 5.71 -1.46
CA VAL A 14 15.49 4.44 -1.52
C VAL A 14 14.00 4.67 -1.25
N VAL A 15 13.66 5.48 -0.25
CA VAL A 15 12.27 5.85 0.05
C VAL A 15 11.65 6.66 -1.09
N GLY A 16 12.42 7.56 -1.71
CA GLY A 16 11.96 8.33 -2.87
C GLY A 16 11.59 7.47 -4.08
N ILE A 17 12.40 6.44 -4.38
CA ILE A 17 12.09 5.46 -5.44
C ILE A 17 10.78 4.74 -5.11
N ILE A 18 10.63 4.21 -3.90
CA ILE A 18 9.42 3.48 -3.50
C ILE A 18 8.17 4.38 -3.52
N GLY A 19 8.27 5.62 -3.05
CA GLY A 19 7.18 6.60 -3.10
C GLY A 19 6.76 6.93 -4.53
N SER A 20 7.72 7.08 -5.43
CA SER A 20 7.44 7.33 -6.86
C SER A 20 6.74 6.12 -7.51
N MET A 21 7.14 4.90 -7.17
CA MET A 21 6.47 3.68 -7.62
C MET A 21 5.03 3.60 -7.08
N GLN A 22 4.80 3.96 -5.81
CA GLN A 22 3.46 4.01 -5.22
C GLN A 22 2.56 5.05 -5.91
N ALA A 23 3.09 6.23 -6.21
CA ALA A 23 2.36 7.26 -6.95
C ALA A 23 1.97 6.78 -8.36
N LEU A 24 2.86 6.06 -9.04
CA LEU A 24 2.56 5.47 -10.34
C LEU A 24 1.44 4.42 -10.27
N GLU A 25 1.45 3.55 -9.25
CA GLU A 25 0.33 2.60 -9.05
C GLU A 25 -0.99 3.33 -8.79
N ALA A 26 -0.98 4.41 -8.01
CA ALA A 26 -2.18 5.21 -7.78
C ALA A 26 -2.71 5.85 -9.08
N VAL A 27 -1.82 6.33 -9.95
CA VAL A 27 -2.20 6.85 -11.27
C VAL A 27 -2.80 5.74 -12.16
N LYS A 28 -2.19 4.55 -12.20
CA LYS A 28 -2.74 3.41 -12.96
C LYS A 28 -4.13 3.02 -12.48
N ILE A 29 -4.33 2.97 -11.16
CA ILE A 29 -5.62 2.70 -10.55
C ILE A 29 -6.63 3.79 -10.94
N ALA A 30 -6.28 5.06 -10.77
CA ALA A 30 -7.16 6.20 -11.08
C ALA A 30 -7.60 6.27 -12.55
N LEU A 31 -6.73 5.83 -13.46
CA LEU A 31 -6.98 5.79 -14.91
C LEU A 31 -7.52 4.44 -15.40
N ASN A 32 -7.73 3.48 -14.51
CA ASN A 32 -8.15 2.12 -14.83
C ASN A 32 -7.26 1.44 -15.90
N LEU A 33 -5.94 1.54 -15.73
CA LEU A 33 -4.95 0.93 -16.62
C LEU A 33 -4.61 -0.50 -16.20
N ASP A 34 -4.26 -1.32 -17.18
CA ASP A 34 -3.77 -2.68 -16.95
C ASP A 34 -2.42 -2.74 -16.22
N GLY A 35 -2.09 -3.91 -15.67
CA GLY A 35 -0.76 -4.19 -15.11
C GLY A 35 -0.50 -3.55 -13.74
N VAL A 36 -1.54 -3.27 -12.96
CA VAL A 36 -1.41 -2.89 -11.54
C VAL A 36 -0.71 -4.00 -10.75
N MET A 37 0.14 -3.64 -9.79
CA MET A 37 0.86 -4.61 -8.94
C MET A 37 0.02 -5.20 -7.81
N SER A 38 -1.29 -5.37 -8.01
CA SER A 38 -2.18 -6.04 -7.06
C SER A 38 -1.71 -7.47 -6.76
N ARG A 39 -1.79 -7.87 -5.48
CA ARG A 39 -1.34 -9.18 -4.96
C ARG A 39 0.14 -9.50 -5.27
N ARG A 40 0.97 -8.49 -5.51
CA ARG A 40 2.41 -8.63 -5.70
C ARG A 40 3.13 -7.82 -4.62
N PHE A 41 4.18 -8.40 -4.06
CA PHE A 41 5.06 -7.76 -3.10
C PHE A 41 6.39 -7.49 -3.79
N PHE A 42 6.61 -6.22 -4.12
CA PHE A 42 7.84 -5.74 -4.74
C PHE A 42 8.89 -5.47 -3.65
N ILE A 43 10.07 -6.05 -3.82
CA ILE A 43 11.22 -5.90 -2.93
C ILE A 43 12.34 -5.28 -3.74
N PHE A 44 12.83 -4.12 -3.27
CA PHE A 44 14.01 -3.47 -3.83
C PHE A 44 15.17 -3.57 -2.85
N ASN A 45 16.28 -4.14 -3.32
CA ASN A 45 17.55 -4.13 -2.60
C ASN A 45 18.43 -3.01 -3.17
N GLY A 46 18.53 -1.91 -2.43
CA GLY A 46 19.31 -0.74 -2.84
C GLY A 46 20.83 -0.95 -2.85
N LEU A 47 21.35 -1.90 -2.07
CA LEU A 47 22.79 -2.17 -2.00
C LEU A 47 23.28 -2.98 -3.20
N ALA A 48 22.57 -4.07 -3.52
CA ALA A 48 22.90 -4.93 -4.65
C ALA A 48 22.25 -4.49 -5.97
N PHE A 49 21.42 -3.45 -5.92
CA PHE A 49 20.59 -2.98 -7.04
C PHE A 49 19.78 -4.10 -7.70
N THR A 50 19.11 -4.91 -6.89
CA THR A 50 18.29 -6.03 -7.36
C THR A 50 16.83 -5.87 -6.95
N THR A 51 15.93 -6.44 -7.75
CA THR A 51 14.50 -6.46 -7.47
C THR A 51 13.98 -7.90 -7.40
N LYS A 52 12.99 -8.12 -6.54
CA LYS A 52 12.24 -9.37 -6.48
C LYS A 52 10.76 -9.05 -6.37
N VAL A 53 9.94 -9.87 -7.03
CA VAL A 53 8.49 -9.77 -6.95
C VAL A 53 7.95 -11.10 -6.43
N ALA A 54 7.39 -11.09 -5.23
CA ALA A 54 6.73 -12.24 -4.64
C ALA A 54 5.22 -12.12 -4.80
N ARG A 55 4.51 -13.24 -5.03
CA ARG A 55 3.05 -13.25 -5.02
C ARG A 55 2.55 -13.26 -3.58
N VAL A 56 1.68 -12.31 -3.24
CA VAL A 56 0.99 -12.29 -1.95
C VAL A 56 -0.07 -13.37 -1.94
N ARG A 57 -0.13 -14.13 -0.84
CA ARG A 57 -1.16 -15.16 -0.64
C ARG A 57 -2.55 -14.53 -0.74
N GLY A 58 -3.54 -15.35 -1.08
CA GLY A 58 -4.93 -14.92 -0.97
C GLY A 58 -5.28 -14.50 0.45
N LYS A 59 -6.44 -13.86 0.58
CA LYS A 59 -7.10 -13.62 1.87
C LYS A 59 -7.15 -14.93 2.66
N ARG A 60 -6.97 -14.84 3.98
CA ARG A 60 -7.20 -15.96 4.90
C ARG A 60 -8.61 -15.89 5.46
N ASP A 61 -9.22 -17.05 5.68
CA ASP A 61 -10.58 -17.17 6.20
C ASP A 61 -10.68 -16.78 7.69
N ASP A 62 -9.57 -16.81 8.41
CA ASP A 62 -9.46 -16.45 9.84
C ASP A 62 -8.98 -14.99 10.06
N CYS A 63 -8.81 -14.21 9.01
CA CYS A 63 -8.23 -12.86 9.11
C CYS A 63 -9.23 -11.82 9.61
N ARG A 64 -9.12 -11.39 10.87
CA ARG A 64 -9.98 -10.35 11.49
C ARG A 64 -10.26 -9.10 10.65
N ALA A 65 -9.32 -8.69 9.78
CA ALA A 65 -9.43 -7.51 8.94
C ALA A 65 -10.18 -7.73 7.62
N CYS A 66 -10.06 -8.91 7.00
CA CYS A 66 -10.62 -9.14 5.67
C CYS A 66 -11.49 -10.39 5.57
N SER A 67 -11.53 -11.29 6.55
CA SER A 67 -12.48 -12.41 6.65
C SER A 67 -13.90 -11.94 6.92
N LEU A 68 -14.87 -12.75 6.50
CA LEU A 68 -16.28 -12.50 6.81
C LEU A 68 -16.68 -13.46 7.94
N PRO A 69 -17.27 -12.97 9.04
CA PRO A 69 -17.54 -11.57 9.38
C PRO A 69 -16.28 -10.81 9.81
N THR A 70 -16.12 -9.56 9.37
CA THR A 70 -14.99 -8.69 9.77
C THR A 70 -15.21 -8.19 11.19
N SER A 71 -14.24 -8.41 12.09
CA SER A 71 -14.35 -8.01 13.50
C SER A 71 -13.75 -6.64 13.81
N ILE A 72 -13.12 -5.99 12.82
CA ILE A 72 -12.50 -4.68 12.95
C ILE A 72 -13.46 -3.64 12.38
N SER A 73 -14.14 -2.89 13.25
CA SER A 73 -15.05 -1.80 12.87
C SER A 73 -14.42 -0.41 12.98
N ASP A 74 -13.49 -0.22 13.92
CA ASP A 74 -12.87 1.07 14.21
C ASP A 74 -11.36 1.04 13.93
N LEU A 75 -10.94 1.67 12.84
CA LEU A 75 -9.54 2.07 12.64
C LEU A 75 -9.38 3.54 13.00
N SER A 76 -9.25 3.84 14.29
CA SER A 76 -8.82 5.16 14.74
C SER A 76 -7.30 5.28 14.60
N PHE A 77 -6.83 6.02 13.62
CA PHE A 77 -5.42 6.42 13.55
C PHE A 77 -5.27 7.77 14.27
N PRO A 78 -4.38 7.90 15.27
CA PRO A 78 -4.05 9.20 15.82
C PRO A 78 -3.38 10.05 14.72
N VAL A 79 -4.14 10.99 14.15
CA VAL A 79 -3.66 11.95 13.16
C VAL A 79 -2.89 13.07 13.87
N SER A 80 -1.69 12.78 14.38
CA SER A 80 -0.94 13.78 15.16
C SER A 80 -0.10 14.77 14.34
N SER A 81 -0.13 14.76 13.00
CA SER A 81 0.60 15.79 12.22
C SER A 81 0.28 15.92 10.73
N CYS A 82 -0.64 15.14 10.15
CA CYS A 82 -0.95 15.24 8.72
C CYS A 82 -2.22 16.07 8.49
N GLN A 83 -2.06 17.37 8.25
CA GLN A 83 -3.13 18.29 7.83
C GLN A 83 -3.44 18.13 6.32
N LEU A 84 -3.68 16.90 5.88
CA LEU A 84 -4.28 16.66 4.57
C LEU A 84 -5.80 16.62 4.77
N GLU A 85 -6.47 17.70 4.37
CA GLU A 85 -7.92 17.71 4.21
C GLU A 85 -8.31 16.65 3.16
N PHE A 86 -8.84 15.52 3.64
CA PHE A 86 -9.37 14.44 2.80
C PHE A 86 -10.62 14.87 1.97
N SER A 87 -11.06 16.12 2.10
CA SER A 87 -12.18 16.73 1.38
C SER A 87 -12.02 16.70 -0.15
N VAL A 88 -10.80 16.58 -0.67
CA VAL A 88 -10.51 16.48 -2.11
C VAL A 88 -11.03 15.17 -2.73
N LEU A 89 -11.19 14.10 -1.93
CA LEU A 89 -11.63 12.79 -2.43
C LEU A 89 -13.16 12.61 -2.47
N LYS A 90 -13.95 13.65 -2.16
CA LYS A 90 -15.41 13.63 -2.36
C LYS A 90 -15.76 13.84 -3.84
N ASN A 91 -15.42 12.86 -4.69
CA ASN A 91 -15.90 12.83 -6.08
C ASN A 91 -16.70 11.55 -6.34
N LYS A 92 -17.70 11.64 -7.22
CA LYS A 92 -18.65 10.58 -7.62
C LYS A 92 -18.00 9.40 -8.37
N ASN A 93 -16.68 9.41 -8.54
CA ASN A 93 -15.88 8.38 -9.19
C ASN A 93 -15.10 7.54 -8.17
N SER A 94 -15.76 7.11 -7.09
CA SER A 94 -15.13 6.26 -6.08
C SER A 94 -14.79 4.89 -6.68
N LEU A 95 -13.51 4.57 -6.77
CA LEU A 95 -13.03 3.24 -7.18
C LEU A 95 -13.29 2.24 -6.05
N SER A 96 -13.96 1.13 -6.34
CA SER A 96 -14.21 0.07 -5.36
C SER A 96 -13.04 -0.89 -5.33
N VAL A 97 -12.58 -1.22 -4.12
CA VAL A 97 -11.51 -2.19 -3.89
C VAL A 97 -11.84 -3.55 -4.50
N LYS A 98 -13.14 -3.92 -4.59
CA LYS A 98 -13.59 -5.20 -5.16
C LYS A 98 -13.20 -5.38 -6.62
N ASP A 99 -13.01 -4.30 -7.36
CA ASP A 99 -12.76 -4.32 -8.80
C ASP A 99 -11.30 -4.73 -9.13
N TYR A 100 -10.43 -4.86 -8.12
CA TYR A 100 -8.99 -5.14 -8.29
C TYR A 100 -8.53 -6.49 -7.70
N PHE A 101 -9.42 -7.28 -7.10
CA PHE A 101 -9.06 -8.52 -6.39
C PHE A 101 -9.25 -9.83 -7.19
N GLU A 102 -9.55 -9.75 -8.49
CA GLU A 102 -9.59 -10.93 -9.39
C GLU A 102 -8.18 -11.46 -9.73
#